data_AF-A0A9P9AMR3-F1
#
_entry.id   AF-A0A9P9AMR3-F1
#
_cell.length_a   1.000
_cell.length_b   1.000
_cell.length_c   1.000
_cell.angle_alpha   90.00
_cell.angle_beta   90.00
_cell.angle_gamma   90.00
#
_symmetry.space_group_name_H-M   'P 1'
#
loop_
_entity.id
_entity.type
_entity.pdbx_description
1 polymer ?
#
loop_
_entity_poly.entity_id
_entity_poly.type
_entity_poly.pdbx_seq_one_letter_code
_entity_poly.pdbx_strand_id
1 'polypeptide(L)'
;MATIDPDSPPKPCECFDMINGTGAGDLVAIMLGRLRLTVEECIAAYTSLPRSAFNTAAPEQATKEIVANQGYDEDALLPNYTSTDCKVFVCTTSKEAGRAVCLTSYRSLGGVPHLFDSTKRWQACRATTTHTIFFDPIAIGLFQGQFVGDAVRANLPVKALWSQAQDFLGDDRLQRNLRCVVSIETGAYAMEPVRDDA
;
A
#
# COMPACT_ATOMS: atom_id res chain seq x y z
N MET A 1 0.30 -20.27 23.51
CA MET A 1 0.03 -19.80 22.13
C MET A 1 -1.43 -20.09 21.86
N ALA A 2 -2.22 -19.07 21.51
CA ALA A 2 -3.56 -19.35 21.01
C ALA A 2 -3.41 -20.14 19.72
N THR A 3 -4.03 -21.32 19.65
CA THR A 3 -4.05 -22.15 18.46
C THR A 3 -4.86 -21.39 17.40
N ILE A 4 -4.23 -21.06 16.27
CA ILE A 4 -4.93 -20.41 15.15
C ILE A 4 -5.90 -21.43 14.57
N ASP A 5 -7.17 -21.06 14.44
CA ASP A 5 -8.17 -21.85 13.73
C ASP A 5 -7.90 -21.76 12.22
N PRO A 6 -7.53 -22.85 11.54
CA PRO A 6 -7.24 -22.81 10.11
C PRO A 6 -8.50 -22.54 9.26
N ASP A 7 -9.70 -22.84 9.76
CA ASP A 7 -10.96 -22.62 9.04
C ASP A 7 -11.47 -21.19 9.20
N SER A 8 -10.94 -20.45 10.18
CA SER A 8 -11.28 -19.05 10.46
C SER A 8 -10.04 -18.27 10.93
N PRO A 9 -9.03 -18.07 10.05
CA PRO A 9 -7.82 -17.36 10.43
C PRO A 9 -8.12 -15.89 10.76
N PRO A 10 -7.35 -15.27 11.67
CA PRO A 10 -7.48 -13.84 11.96
C PRO A 10 -7.17 -12.99 10.73
N LYS A 11 -7.75 -11.79 10.67
CA LYS A 11 -7.49 -10.86 9.56
C LYS A 11 -6.05 -10.35 9.64
N PRO A 12 -5.35 -10.09 8.52
CA PRO A 12 -3.98 -9.58 8.59
C PRO A 12 -3.83 -8.27 9.39
N CYS A 13 -4.83 -7.38 9.35
CA CYS A 13 -4.84 -6.15 10.16
C CYS A 13 -4.98 -6.39 11.67
N GLU A 14 -5.27 -7.61 12.12
CA GLU A 14 -5.34 -8.00 13.53
C GLU A 14 -4.03 -8.69 13.98
N CYS A 15 -3.21 -9.12 13.02
CA CYS A 15 -1.93 -9.78 13.28
C CYS A 15 -0.75 -8.81 13.18
N PHE A 16 -0.83 -7.80 12.31
CA PHE A 16 0.29 -6.91 12.00
C PHE A 16 0.03 -5.47 12.43
N ASP A 17 0.97 -4.92 13.20
CA ASP A 17 0.95 -3.50 13.58
C ASP A 17 1.11 -2.56 12.38
N MET A 18 1.79 -3.01 11.32
CA MET A 18 2.06 -2.21 10.13
C MET A 18 2.08 -3.08 8.87
N ILE A 19 1.45 -2.59 7.79
CA ILE A 19 1.40 -3.22 6.47
C ILE A 19 1.73 -2.18 5.40
N ASN A 20 2.60 -2.56 4.48
CA ASN A 20 3.02 -1.79 3.32
C ASN A 20 3.07 -2.73 2.10
N GLY A 21 3.00 -2.15 0.90
CA GLY A 21 3.38 -2.84 -0.32
C GLY A 21 4.07 -1.90 -1.31
N THR A 22 4.33 -2.43 -2.50
CA THR A 22 4.78 -1.68 -3.68
C THR A 22 4.08 -2.21 -4.92
N GLY A 23 3.68 -1.32 -5.83
CA GLY A 23 2.99 -1.69 -7.08
C GLY A 23 1.67 -2.41 -6.79
N ALA A 24 1.52 -3.65 -7.25
CA ALA A 24 0.35 -4.48 -6.91
C ALA A 24 0.19 -4.70 -5.39
N GLY A 25 1.30 -4.74 -4.66
CA GLY A 25 1.31 -4.91 -3.21
C GLY A 25 0.68 -3.73 -2.46
N ASP A 26 0.70 -2.52 -3.01
CA ASP A 26 0.08 -1.36 -2.36
C ASP A 26 -1.45 -1.50 -2.28
N LEU A 27 -2.06 -2.00 -3.35
CA LEU A 27 -3.50 -2.29 -3.37
C LEU A 27 -3.84 -3.39 -2.36
N VAL A 28 -3.02 -4.46 -2.30
CA VAL A 28 -3.17 -5.55 -1.32
C VAL A 28 -3.01 -5.03 0.11
N ALA A 29 -2.05 -4.14 0.37
CA ALA A 29 -1.83 -3.53 1.69
C ALA A 29 -3.06 -2.72 2.14
N ILE A 30 -3.67 -1.94 1.23
CA ILE A 30 -4.89 -1.20 1.52
C ILE A 30 -6.08 -2.15 1.75
N MET A 31 -6.24 -3.20 0.94
CA MET A 31 -7.32 -4.18 1.11
C MET A 31 -7.23 -4.92 2.46
N LEU A 32 -6.09 -5.52 2.75
CA LEU A 32 -5.88 -6.31 3.97
C LEU A 32 -5.80 -5.44 5.22
N GLY A 33 -5.03 -4.36 5.15
CA GLY A 33 -4.75 -3.52 6.30
C GLY A 33 -5.84 -2.51 6.58
N ARG A 34 -6.40 -1.88 5.52
CA ARG A 34 -7.32 -0.75 5.68
C ARG A 34 -8.79 -1.05 5.47
N LEU A 35 -9.12 -1.80 4.43
CA LEU A 35 -10.47 -2.29 4.19
C LEU A 35 -10.80 -3.53 5.04
N ARG A 36 -9.81 -4.07 5.77
CA ARG A 36 -9.94 -5.19 6.70
C ARG A 36 -10.52 -6.45 6.03
N LEU A 37 -10.07 -6.74 4.81
CA LEU A 37 -10.45 -7.97 4.13
C LEU A 37 -9.73 -9.17 4.74
N THR A 38 -10.38 -10.33 4.69
CA THR A 38 -9.66 -11.61 4.83
C THR A 38 -8.73 -11.82 3.63
N VAL A 39 -7.85 -12.80 3.72
CA VAL A 39 -6.96 -13.15 2.60
C VAL A 39 -7.78 -13.63 1.41
N GLU A 40 -8.82 -14.43 1.64
CA GLU A 40 -9.73 -14.96 0.62
C GLU A 40 -10.53 -13.84 -0.07
N GLU A 41 -11.09 -12.91 0.71
CA GLU A 41 -11.79 -11.73 0.19
C GLU A 41 -10.87 -10.86 -0.66
N CYS A 42 -9.63 -10.65 -0.20
CA CYS A 42 -8.63 -9.89 -0.94
C CYS A 42 -8.24 -10.56 -2.26
N ILE A 43 -8.08 -11.88 -2.28
CA ILE A 43 -7.81 -12.65 -3.50
C ILE A 43 -8.99 -12.53 -4.47
N ALA A 44 -10.22 -12.73 -3.99
CA ALA A 44 -11.43 -12.62 -4.81
C ALA A 44 -11.58 -11.22 -5.41
N ALA A 45 -11.40 -10.17 -4.59
CA ALA A 45 -11.45 -8.79 -5.04
C ALA A 45 -10.36 -8.49 -6.09
N TYR A 46 -9.11 -8.86 -5.82
CA TYR A 46 -7.98 -8.60 -6.72
C TYR A 46 -8.14 -9.34 -8.05
N THR A 47 -8.59 -10.59 -8.03
CA THR A 47 -8.79 -11.41 -9.24
C THR A 47 -10.01 -10.99 -10.06
N SER A 48 -11.00 -10.33 -9.44
CA SER A 48 -12.15 -9.76 -10.15
C SER A 48 -11.80 -8.51 -10.96
N LEU A 49 -10.66 -7.86 -10.68
CA LEU A 49 -10.26 -6.65 -11.38
C LEU A 49 -9.95 -6.94 -12.85
N PRO A 50 -10.50 -6.14 -13.79
CA PRO A 50 -10.21 -6.32 -15.19
C PRO A 50 -8.74 -5.99 -15.47
N ARG A 51 -8.11 -6.68 -16.43
CA ARG A 51 -6.72 -6.39 -16.84
C ARG A 51 -6.51 -4.93 -17.24
N SER A 52 -7.54 -4.26 -17.74
CA SER A 52 -7.52 -2.83 -18.09
C SER A 52 -7.32 -1.90 -16.88
N ALA A 53 -7.63 -2.36 -15.66
CA ALA A 53 -7.33 -1.62 -14.43
C ALA A 53 -5.82 -1.42 -14.23
N PHE A 54 -5.00 -2.31 -14.81
CA PHE A 54 -3.54 -2.28 -14.66
C PHE A 54 -2.80 -1.76 -15.91
N ASN A 55 -3.45 -1.68 -17.07
CA ASN A 55 -2.73 -1.45 -18.33
C ASN A 55 -3.13 -0.22 -19.15
N THR A 56 -4.37 0.29 -19.09
CA THR A 56 -4.81 1.23 -20.15
C THR A 56 -5.76 2.37 -19.77
N ALA A 57 -6.76 2.18 -18.90
CA ALA A 57 -7.82 3.21 -18.85
C ALA A 57 -8.64 3.34 -17.56
N ALA A 58 -8.55 2.42 -16.59
CA ALA A 58 -9.49 2.43 -15.47
C ALA A 58 -8.93 2.13 -14.06
N PRO A 59 -7.69 2.50 -13.70
CA PRO A 59 -7.21 2.30 -12.32
C PRO A 59 -8.04 3.11 -11.31
N GLU A 60 -8.59 4.26 -11.72
CA GLU A 60 -9.50 5.04 -10.87
C GLU A 60 -10.80 4.31 -10.59
N GLN A 61 -11.52 3.90 -11.64
CA GLN A 61 -12.82 3.25 -11.52
C GLN A 61 -12.69 1.92 -10.76
N ALA A 62 -11.68 1.12 -11.09
CA ALA A 62 -11.40 -0.14 -10.41
C ALA A 62 -11.12 0.04 -8.91
N THR A 63 -10.35 1.06 -8.53
CA THR A 63 -10.04 1.29 -7.12
C THR A 63 -11.22 1.89 -6.35
N LYS A 64 -12.06 2.72 -7.00
CA LYS A 64 -13.34 3.18 -6.44
C LYS A 64 -14.31 2.03 -6.22
N GLU A 65 -14.44 1.11 -7.18
CA GLU A 65 -15.29 -0.08 -7.06
C GLU A 65 -14.88 -0.97 -5.89
N ILE A 66 -13.58 -1.22 -5.72
CA ILE A 66 -13.08 -1.97 -4.55
C ILE A 66 -13.51 -1.29 -3.24
N VAL A 67 -13.35 0.02 -3.13
CA VAL A 67 -13.71 0.77 -1.91
C VAL A 67 -15.23 0.74 -1.68
N ALA A 68 -16.02 0.95 -2.74
CA ALA A 68 -17.48 0.93 -2.69
C ALA A 68 -18.05 -0.44 -2.32
N ASN A 69 -17.47 -1.53 -2.85
CA ASN A 69 -17.87 -2.90 -2.54
C ASN A 69 -17.70 -3.25 -1.05
N GLN A 70 -16.88 -2.50 -0.33
CA GLN A 70 -16.69 -2.63 1.11
C GLN A 70 -17.59 -1.70 1.94
N GLY A 71 -18.57 -1.06 1.31
CA GLY A 71 -19.53 -0.18 1.96
C GLY A 71 -18.97 1.18 2.35
N TYR A 72 -17.83 1.58 1.77
CA TYR A 72 -17.25 2.90 2.00
C TYR A 72 -17.62 3.88 0.91
N ASP A 73 -17.85 5.12 1.32
CA ASP A 73 -18.06 6.25 0.41
C ASP A 73 -16.78 6.57 -0.40
N GLU A 74 -16.95 7.19 -1.58
CA GLU A 74 -15.83 7.61 -2.42
C GLU A 74 -14.91 8.60 -1.70
N ASP A 75 -15.46 9.43 -0.81
CA ASP A 75 -14.72 10.41 0.00
C ASP A 75 -14.11 9.81 1.27
N ALA A 76 -14.20 8.49 1.45
CA ALA A 76 -13.61 7.81 2.60
C ALA A 76 -12.08 8.01 2.65
N LEU A 77 -11.64 8.72 3.69
CA LEU A 77 -10.23 9.01 3.93
C LEU A 77 -9.42 7.74 4.23
N LEU A 78 -8.16 7.75 3.80
CA LEU A 78 -7.17 6.71 4.07
C LEU A 78 -6.90 6.60 5.57
N PRO A 79 -6.69 7.69 6.33
CA PRO A 79 -6.73 7.62 7.77
C PRO A 79 -8.08 7.19 8.30
N ASN A 80 -8.05 6.34 9.32
CA ASN A 80 -9.21 6.11 10.14
C ASN A 80 -8.94 6.70 11.53
N TYR A 81 -9.74 7.69 11.93
CA TYR A 81 -9.63 8.31 13.24
C TYR A 81 -10.15 7.41 14.38
N THR A 82 -10.84 6.30 14.06
CA THR A 82 -11.51 5.44 15.05
C THR A 82 -10.81 4.11 15.34
N SER A 83 -9.83 3.68 14.53
CA SER A 83 -9.15 2.38 14.70
C SER A 83 -7.66 2.55 14.93
N THR A 84 -7.15 1.88 15.97
CA THR A 84 -5.73 1.87 16.34
C THR A 84 -4.93 0.74 15.71
N ASP A 85 -5.58 -0.21 15.04
CA ASP A 85 -5.12 -1.61 15.02
C ASP A 85 -3.96 -1.89 14.06
N CYS A 86 -4.06 -1.44 12.81
CA CYS A 86 -3.03 -1.68 11.79
C CYS A 86 -2.69 -0.41 11.04
N LYS A 87 -1.40 -0.06 11.01
CA LYS A 87 -0.85 1.10 10.31
C LYS A 87 -0.61 0.72 8.86
N VAL A 88 -1.28 1.39 7.94
CA VAL A 88 -1.10 1.15 6.51
C VAL A 88 -0.45 2.36 5.88
N PHE A 89 0.51 2.14 5.00
CA PHE A 89 1.00 3.19 4.14
C PHE A 89 1.41 2.63 2.79
N VAL A 90 1.36 3.50 1.78
CA VAL A 90 1.78 3.21 0.42
C VAL A 90 2.79 4.26 -0.05
N CYS A 91 3.75 3.83 -0.87
CA CYS A 91 4.82 4.71 -1.34
C CYS A 91 4.52 5.24 -2.74
N THR A 92 4.67 6.55 -2.92
CA THR A 92 4.49 7.25 -4.20
C THR A 92 5.70 8.13 -4.46
N THR A 93 5.88 8.60 -5.69
CA THR A 93 6.84 9.66 -6.01
C THR A 93 6.09 10.95 -6.32
N SER A 94 6.46 12.05 -5.66
CA SER A 94 5.99 13.39 -6.06
C SER A 94 6.72 13.84 -7.32
N LYS A 95 5.98 14.28 -8.34
CA LYS A 95 6.58 14.79 -9.58
C LYS A 95 7.27 16.13 -9.40
N GLU A 96 6.75 16.97 -8.51
CA GLU A 96 7.32 18.29 -8.23
C GLU A 96 8.65 18.18 -7.50
N ALA A 97 8.71 17.29 -6.50
CA ALA A 97 9.88 17.18 -5.64
C ALA A 97 10.86 16.07 -6.04
N GLY A 98 10.46 15.17 -6.96
CA GLY A 98 11.30 14.06 -7.41
C GLY A 98 11.69 13.07 -6.31
N ARG A 99 10.95 13.04 -5.20
CA ARG A 99 11.23 12.22 -4.02
C ARG A 99 10.05 11.33 -3.64
N ALA A 100 10.37 10.23 -2.97
CA ALA A 100 9.38 9.34 -2.39
C ALA A 100 8.56 10.06 -1.30
N VAL A 101 7.26 9.82 -1.30
CA VAL A 101 6.28 10.32 -0.34
C VAL A 101 5.38 9.16 0.06
N CYS A 102 5.25 8.93 1.36
CA CYS A 102 4.33 7.93 1.89
C CYS A 102 2.95 8.56 2.12
N LEU A 103 1.90 7.92 1.59
CA LEU A 103 0.52 8.20 1.94
C LEU A 103 0.13 7.25 3.09
N THR A 104 -0.11 7.80 4.28
CA THR A 104 -0.21 7.03 5.52
C THR A 104 -1.63 7.07 6.10
N SER A 105 -2.06 5.96 6.71
CA SER A 105 -3.31 5.88 7.48
C SER A 105 -3.16 6.38 8.93
N TYR A 106 -1.97 6.88 9.28
CA TYR A 106 -1.59 7.36 10.61
C TYR A 106 -0.77 8.64 10.47
N ARG A 107 -0.76 9.46 11.52
CA ARG A 107 0.06 10.67 11.55
C ARG A 107 1.53 10.25 11.68
N SER A 108 2.30 10.44 10.62
CA SER A 108 3.75 10.23 10.60
C SER A 108 4.47 11.52 11.00
N LEU A 109 5.54 11.41 11.80
CA LEU A 109 6.35 12.54 12.26
C LEU A 109 7.04 13.28 11.10
N GLY A 110 7.47 12.53 10.08
CA GLY A 110 8.04 13.07 8.83
C GLY A 110 7.03 13.22 7.70
N GLY A 111 5.74 12.95 7.95
CA GLY A 111 4.68 12.98 6.94
C GLY A 111 4.26 14.40 6.55
N VAL A 112 3.56 14.52 5.42
CA VAL A 112 3.02 15.81 4.98
C VAL A 112 1.57 15.96 5.48
N PRO A 113 1.29 16.86 6.46
CA PRO A 113 -0.01 16.86 7.17
C PRO A 113 -1.22 16.97 6.26
N HIS A 114 -1.17 17.84 5.24
CA HIS A 114 -2.29 17.99 4.31
C HIS A 114 -2.61 16.73 3.50
N LEU A 115 -1.65 15.82 3.27
CA LEU A 115 -1.92 14.55 2.58
C LEU A 115 -2.63 13.59 3.52
N PHE A 116 -2.24 13.56 4.79
CA PHE A 116 -2.95 12.79 5.81
C PHE A 116 -4.42 13.21 5.88
N ASP A 117 -4.71 14.52 5.97
CA ASP A 117 -6.08 15.00 6.16
C ASP A 117 -6.98 14.95 4.91
N SER A 118 -6.46 14.56 3.73
CA SER A 118 -7.23 14.64 2.47
C SER A 118 -7.10 13.43 1.54
N THR A 119 -6.15 12.54 1.77
CA THR A 119 -5.98 11.36 0.89
C THR A 119 -7.14 10.40 1.08
N LYS A 120 -7.90 10.15 0.02
CA LYS A 120 -8.94 9.12 -0.01
C LYS A 120 -8.34 7.74 -0.24
N ARG A 121 -9.02 6.68 0.19
CA ARG A 121 -8.53 5.30 0.03
C ARG A 121 -8.28 4.93 -1.42
N TRP A 122 -9.24 5.23 -2.31
CA TRP A 122 -9.09 4.96 -3.73
C TRP A 122 -7.95 5.79 -4.36
N GLN A 123 -7.72 7.02 -3.88
CA GLN A 123 -6.61 7.85 -4.36
C GLN A 123 -5.27 7.20 -4.00
N ALA A 124 -5.12 6.69 -2.78
CA ALA A 124 -3.92 5.97 -2.36
C ALA A 124 -3.69 4.71 -3.22
N CYS A 125 -4.75 3.94 -3.51
CA CYS A 125 -4.66 2.81 -4.44
C CYS A 125 -4.25 3.25 -5.85
N ARG A 126 -4.91 4.27 -6.42
CA ARG A 126 -4.63 4.75 -7.78
C ARG A 126 -3.21 5.32 -7.90
N ALA A 127 -2.73 6.00 -6.86
CA ALA A 127 -1.40 6.59 -6.84
C ALA A 127 -0.28 5.55 -6.99
N THR A 128 -0.55 4.28 -6.66
CA THR A 128 0.46 3.23 -6.60
C THR A 128 0.30 2.15 -7.68
N THR A 129 -0.93 1.91 -8.15
CA THR A 129 -1.19 1.00 -9.28
C THR A 129 -0.72 1.54 -10.63
N THR A 130 -0.21 2.77 -10.67
CA THR A 130 0.19 3.46 -11.89
C THR A 130 1.70 3.41 -12.10
N HIS A 131 2.15 2.54 -13.00
CA HIS A 131 3.51 2.65 -13.52
C HIS A 131 3.61 3.94 -14.35
N THR A 132 4.66 4.74 -14.12
CA THR A 132 4.85 6.09 -14.70
C THR A 132 4.77 6.19 -16.22
N ILE A 133 4.94 5.06 -16.92
CA ILE A 133 4.89 4.98 -18.39
C ILE A 133 3.49 4.73 -18.94
N PHE A 134 2.55 4.23 -18.12
CA PHE A 134 1.23 3.81 -18.57
C PHE A 134 0.10 4.77 -18.15
N PHE A 135 0.35 5.65 -17.18
CA PHE A 135 -0.72 6.43 -16.56
C PHE A 135 -0.33 7.85 -16.19
N ASP A 136 -1.32 8.74 -16.28
CA ASP A 136 -1.20 10.10 -15.79
C ASP A 136 -1.10 10.16 -14.26
N PRO A 137 -0.36 11.13 -13.73
CA PRO A 137 -0.25 11.34 -12.28
C PRO A 137 -1.61 11.60 -11.64
N ILE A 138 -1.71 11.28 -10.36
CA ILE A 138 -2.90 11.62 -9.56
C ILE A 138 -2.65 12.88 -8.74
N ALA A 139 -3.63 13.78 -8.75
CA ALA A 139 -3.67 14.94 -7.88
C ALA A 139 -4.19 14.56 -6.49
N ILE A 140 -3.41 14.80 -5.45
CA ILE A 140 -3.80 14.55 -4.04
C ILE A 140 -3.43 15.76 -3.19
N GLY A 141 -4.21 16.03 -2.14
CA GLY A 141 -3.90 17.11 -1.21
C GLY A 141 -4.61 18.42 -1.50
N LEU A 142 -4.58 19.32 -0.52
CA LEU A 142 -5.04 20.71 -0.64
C LEU A 142 -4.39 21.45 -1.82
N PHE A 143 -3.11 21.15 -2.10
CA PHE A 143 -2.34 21.80 -3.16
C PHE A 143 -2.35 21.03 -4.49
N GLN A 144 -3.14 19.95 -4.59
CA GLN A 144 -3.25 19.13 -5.80
C GLN A 144 -1.89 18.65 -6.34
N GLY A 145 -1.00 18.23 -5.43
CA GLY A 145 0.32 17.70 -5.79
C GLY A 145 0.19 16.43 -6.64
N GLN A 146 1.09 16.25 -7.59
CA GLN A 146 1.05 15.19 -8.60
C GLN A 146 1.90 14.00 -8.15
N PHE A 147 1.25 12.85 -7.97
CA PHE A 147 1.89 11.62 -7.49
C PHE A 147 1.81 10.51 -8.52
N VAL A 148 2.82 9.65 -8.54
CA VAL A 148 2.91 8.46 -9.41
C VAL A 148 3.43 7.26 -8.62
N GLY A 149 3.11 6.05 -9.11
CA GLY A 149 3.50 4.80 -8.48
C GLY A 149 5.01 4.59 -8.53
N ASP A 150 5.56 4.13 -7.40
CA ASP A 150 7.00 3.99 -7.23
C ASP A 150 7.50 2.63 -7.75
N ALA A 151 7.75 2.56 -9.05
CA ALA A 151 8.47 1.43 -9.64
C ALA A 151 10.00 1.66 -9.75
N VAL A 152 10.49 2.86 -9.42
CA VAL A 152 11.84 3.29 -9.81
C VAL A 152 12.78 3.49 -8.62
N ARG A 153 12.29 3.80 -7.41
CA ARG A 153 13.15 4.17 -6.27
C ARG A 153 12.80 3.50 -4.94
N ALA A 154 11.63 2.89 -4.76
CA ALA A 154 11.24 2.16 -3.55
C ALA A 154 11.22 0.62 -3.68
N ASN A 155 12.06 0.01 -4.52
CA ASN A 155 12.20 -1.45 -4.62
C ASN A 155 12.74 -2.16 -3.35
N LEU A 156 12.67 -1.52 -2.18
CA LEU A 156 12.90 -2.15 -0.88
C LEU A 156 11.71 -1.83 0.05
N PRO A 157 10.53 -2.45 -0.17
CA PRO A 157 9.36 -2.26 0.69
C PRO A 157 9.70 -2.48 2.17
N VAL A 158 10.57 -3.45 2.48
CA VAL A 158 11.07 -3.69 3.84
C VAL A 158 11.83 -2.50 4.41
N LYS A 159 12.63 -1.79 3.60
CA LYS A 159 13.36 -0.59 4.04
C LYS A 159 12.42 0.58 4.31
N ALA A 160 11.42 0.77 3.45
CA ALA A 160 10.38 1.78 3.64
C ALA A 160 9.56 1.48 4.92
N LEU A 161 9.17 0.21 5.11
CA LEU A 161 8.50 -0.29 6.31
C LEU A 161 9.35 -0.03 7.55
N TRP A 162 10.64 -0.37 7.53
CA TRP A 162 11.54 -0.13 8.65
C TRP A 162 11.64 1.36 8.99
N SER A 163 11.86 2.21 7.99
CA SER A 163 11.94 3.67 8.20
C SER A 163 10.65 4.23 8.78
N GLN A 164 9.49 3.82 8.26
CA GLN A 164 8.20 4.27 8.78
C GLN A 164 7.90 3.73 10.18
N ALA A 165 8.33 2.51 10.48
CA ALA A 165 8.22 1.94 11.82
C ALA A 165 9.11 2.67 12.83
N GLN A 166 10.34 3.04 12.44
CA GLN A 166 11.23 3.88 13.26
C GLN A 166 10.62 5.26 13.51
N ASP A 167 10.10 5.90 12.47
CA ASP A 167 9.44 7.21 12.58
C ASP A 167 8.23 7.16 13.51
N PHE A 168 7.44 6.08 13.48
CA PHE A 168 6.21 5.97 14.27
C PHE A 168 6.46 5.48 15.71
N LEU A 169 7.29 4.46 15.90
CA LEU A 169 7.51 3.82 17.20
C LEU A 169 8.71 4.37 17.96
N GLY A 170 9.70 4.93 17.25
CA GLY A 170 11.03 5.22 17.76
C GLY A 170 11.96 4.01 17.69
N ASP A 171 13.25 4.25 17.41
CA ASP A 171 14.24 3.19 17.15
C ASP A 171 14.37 2.19 18.31
N ASP A 172 14.54 2.69 19.54
CA ASP A 172 14.65 1.85 20.74
C ASP A 172 13.43 0.93 20.94
N ARG A 173 12.23 1.44 20.68
CA ARG A 173 10.98 0.68 20.86
C ARG A 173 10.80 -0.32 19.74
N LEU A 174 11.15 0.03 18.50
CA LEU A 174 11.09 -0.90 17.39
C LEU A 174 12.02 -2.10 17.65
N GLN A 175 13.30 -1.85 17.97
CA GLN A 175 14.27 -2.92 18.18
C GLN A 175 13.90 -3.84 19.35
N ARG A 176 13.35 -3.30 20.44
CA ARG A 176 12.96 -4.10 21.62
C ARG A 176 11.67 -4.90 21.43
N ASN A 177 10.74 -4.40 20.62
CA ASN A 177 9.38 -4.97 20.52
C ASN A 177 9.10 -5.71 19.21
N LEU A 178 9.98 -5.59 18.21
CA LEU A 178 9.81 -6.29 16.94
C LEU A 178 9.79 -7.81 17.16
N ARG A 179 8.66 -8.43 16.81
CA ARG A 179 8.49 -9.89 16.89
C ARG A 179 8.81 -10.57 15.57
N CYS A 180 8.37 -9.99 14.46
CA CYS A 180 8.60 -10.54 13.13
C CYS A 180 8.50 -9.46 12.05
N VAL A 181 9.15 -9.72 10.92
CA VAL A 181 8.94 -9.02 9.66
C VAL A 181 8.63 -10.08 8.62
N VAL A 182 7.53 -9.92 7.90
CA VAL A 182 7.14 -10.83 6.82
C VAL A 182 7.22 -10.04 5.52
N SER A 183 8.02 -10.52 4.57
CA SER A 183 8.13 -9.96 3.22
C SER A 183 7.61 -11.00 2.24
N ILE A 184 6.65 -10.60 1.40
CA ILE A 184 6.04 -11.46 0.37
C ILE A 184 6.31 -10.81 -0.97
N GLU A 185 6.96 -11.57 -1.86
CA GLU A 185 7.31 -11.12 -3.21
C GLU A 185 6.59 -11.96 -4.26
N THR A 186 6.40 -11.41 -5.45
CA THR A 186 5.70 -12.07 -6.56
C THR A 186 6.56 -13.08 -7.33
N GLY A 187 7.64 -13.56 -6.71
CA GLY A 187 8.65 -14.42 -7.33
C GLY A 187 9.68 -13.65 -8.15
N ALA A 188 10.87 -14.24 -8.30
CA ALA A 188 11.91 -13.76 -9.21
C ALA A 188 11.81 -14.54 -10.54
N TYR A 189 12.02 -13.87 -11.67
CA TYR A 189 12.26 -14.58 -12.93
C TYR A 189 13.50 -15.46 -12.76
N ALA A 190 13.43 -16.70 -13.24
CA ALA A 190 14.61 -17.54 -13.34
C ALA A 190 15.65 -16.79 -14.17
N MET A 191 16.81 -16.51 -13.58
CA MET A 191 17.92 -15.90 -14.30
C MET A 191 18.36 -16.87 -15.38
N GLU A 192 18.13 -16.56 -16.65
CA GLU A 192 18.76 -17.30 -17.73
C GLU A 192 20.27 -17.04 -17.65
N PRO A 193 21.11 -18.09 -17.60
CA PRO A 193 22.55 -17.89 -17.62
C PRO A 193 22.92 -17.20 -18.93
N VAL A 194 23.72 -16.14 -18.83
CA VAL A 194 24.36 -15.51 -20.00
C VAL A 194 25.18 -16.60 -20.67
N ARG A 195 24.76 -17.01 -21.87
CA ARG A 195 25.56 -17.89 -22.71
C ARG A 195 26.53 -16.98 -23.46
N ASP A 196 27.82 -17.24 -23.31
CA ASP A 196 28.80 -16.69 -24.24
C ASP A 196 28.53 -17.32 -25.60
N ASP A 197 28.20 -16.49 -26.60
CA ASP A 197 28.11 -16.95 -27.99
C ASP A 197 29.50 -17.45 -28.41
N ALA A 198 29.61 -18.75 -28.75
CA ALA A 198 30.82 -19.41 -29.22
C ALA A 198 31.07 -19.18 -30.71
#